data_AF-A0A496U057-F1
#
_entry.id   AF-A0A496U057-F1
#
_cell.length_a   1.000
_cell.length_b   1.000
_cell.length_c   1.000
_cell.angle_alpha   90.00
_cell.angle_beta   90.00
_cell.angle_gamma   90.00
#
_symmetry.space_group_name_H-M   'P 1'
#
loop_
_entity.id
_entity.type
_entity.pdbx_description
1 polymer ?
#
loop_
_entity_poly.entity_id
_entity_poly.type
_entity_poly.pdbx_seq_one_letter_code
_entity_poly.pdbx_strand_id
1 'polypeptide(L)'
;MTHRERLLKVFRFEKVGMLPNYDFGYWGETIERWHKEGLPEDVRTNQDVERYLGLEGYELIPSLPINIGLYPYFEEKVLEDKGDHLVVQDGAGVIYEKHKTSASIPKYLKFPIETRSDWERFRDEHLDPDYPGRIDPDIRQKAELWRKEGWPIKVNGGSLYGWLRDWMGVENISIAIMTEKAWVEEMMEHLTNLTLSVLERIPEGTPVDYAHWWEDMCFNHGPLISPKLFEELMVPRYKRITDFLRERFGITVSVLDCDGQIY
;
A
#
# COMPACT_ATOMS: atom_id res chain seq x y z
N MET A 1 12.18 27.38 1.06
CA MET A 1 11.31 26.44 0.32
C MET A 1 11.07 25.26 1.23
N THR A 2 9.81 24.93 1.52
CA THR A 2 9.47 23.79 2.38
C THR A 2 9.78 22.46 1.69
N HIS A 3 9.78 21.36 2.45
CA HIS A 3 9.85 20.00 1.90
C HIS A 3 8.77 19.76 0.84
N ARG A 4 7.51 20.10 1.16
CA ARG A 4 6.38 20.04 0.22
C ARG A 4 6.63 20.77 -1.08
N GLU A 5 7.09 22.03 -1.01
CA GLU A 5 7.36 22.83 -2.21
C GLU A 5 8.44 22.22 -3.08
N ARG A 6 9.50 21.66 -2.48
CA ARG A 6 10.57 20.96 -3.22
C ARG A 6 10.05 19.70 -3.88
N LEU A 7 9.30 18.86 -3.16
CA LEU A 7 8.74 17.62 -3.71
C LEU A 7 7.81 17.90 -4.90
N LEU A 8 6.90 18.85 -4.75
CA LEU A 8 5.96 19.22 -5.81
C LEU A 8 6.67 19.78 -7.06
N LYS A 9 7.81 20.48 -6.89
CA LYS A 9 8.65 20.92 -8.00
C LYS A 9 9.34 19.74 -8.69
N VAL A 10 9.85 18.78 -7.91
CA VAL A 10 10.46 17.55 -8.46
C VAL A 10 9.45 16.80 -9.32
N PHE A 11 8.20 16.62 -8.85
CA PHE A 11 7.15 15.97 -9.64
C PHE A 11 6.78 16.71 -10.94
N ARG A 12 7.06 18.02 -11.01
CA ARG A 12 6.88 18.83 -12.22
C ARG A 12 8.16 18.98 -13.06
N PHE A 13 9.21 18.22 -12.74
CA PHE A 13 10.51 18.29 -13.39
C PHE A 13 11.14 19.69 -13.34
N GLU A 14 10.82 20.47 -12.31
CA GLU A 14 11.39 21.79 -12.08
C GLU A 14 12.72 21.71 -11.31
N LYS A 15 13.59 22.70 -11.51
CA LYS A 15 14.84 22.80 -10.76
C LYS A 15 14.60 23.13 -9.28
N VAL A 16 15.23 22.36 -8.40
CA VAL A 16 15.30 22.60 -6.95
C VAL A 16 16.74 22.80 -6.51
N GLY A 17 16.95 23.54 -5.42
CA GLY A 17 18.29 23.76 -4.85
C GLY A 17 18.86 22.52 -4.15
N MET A 18 17.99 21.62 -3.69
CA MET A 18 18.32 20.35 -3.05
C MET A 18 17.19 19.36 -3.32
N LEU A 19 17.52 18.14 -3.75
CA LEU A 19 16.53 17.08 -3.92
C LEU A 19 16.05 16.62 -2.54
N PRO A 20 14.73 16.38 -2.36
CA PRO A 20 14.27 15.59 -1.22
C PRO A 20 14.92 14.19 -1.27
N ASN A 21 15.40 13.71 -0.13
CA ASN A 21 16.09 12.43 -0.04
C ASN A 21 15.30 11.45 0.84
N TYR A 22 14.88 10.33 0.26
CA TYR A 22 13.95 9.38 0.84
C TYR A 22 14.52 7.97 0.75
N ASP A 23 14.36 7.21 1.83
CA ASP A 23 14.60 5.77 1.84
C ASP A 23 13.26 5.04 1.90
N PHE A 24 13.28 3.75 1.56
CA PHE A 24 12.10 2.88 1.55
C PHE A 24 12.18 1.85 2.67
N GLY A 25 12.11 2.36 3.90
CA GLY A 25 12.15 1.54 5.11
C GLY A 25 13.48 0.81 5.34
N TYR A 26 13.58 0.25 6.54
CA TYR A 26 14.71 -0.50 7.03
C TYR A 26 14.21 -1.77 7.70
N TRP A 27 14.95 -2.86 7.51
CA TRP A 27 14.68 -4.12 8.21
C TRP A 27 14.96 -3.95 9.70
N GLY A 28 14.15 -4.60 10.55
CA GLY A 28 14.33 -4.57 12.01
C GLY A 28 15.73 -5.05 12.42
N GLU A 29 16.24 -6.10 11.77
CA GLU A 29 17.59 -6.62 11.99
C GLU A 29 18.69 -5.60 11.63
N THR A 30 18.42 -4.71 10.66
CA THR A 30 19.35 -3.64 10.31
C THR A 30 19.42 -2.60 11.42
N ILE A 31 18.27 -2.20 11.98
CA ILE A 31 18.20 -1.26 13.11
C ILE A 31 18.87 -1.89 14.35
N GLU A 32 18.57 -3.15 14.66
CA GLU A 32 19.19 -3.90 15.76
C GLU A 32 20.72 -4.00 15.63
N ARG A 33 21.22 -4.19 14.41
CA ARG A 33 22.65 -4.18 14.13
C ARG A 33 23.23 -2.78 14.31
N TRP A 34 22.57 -1.75 13.79
CA TRP A 34 23.04 -0.37 13.88
C TRP A 34 23.14 0.14 15.32
N HIS A 35 22.29 -0.31 16.24
CA HIS A 35 22.46 -0.01 17.68
C HIS A 35 23.83 -0.45 18.21
N LYS A 36 24.31 -1.62 17.78
CA LYS A 36 25.64 -2.14 18.14
C LYS A 36 26.78 -1.40 17.43
N GLU A 37 26.47 -0.65 16.37
CA GLU A 37 27.41 0.13 15.57
C GLU A 37 27.37 1.64 15.91
N GLY A 38 26.51 2.08 16.83
CA GLY A 38 26.47 3.46 17.34
C GLY A 38 25.15 4.21 17.15
N LEU A 39 24.09 3.57 16.65
CA LEU A 39 22.75 4.16 16.59
C LEU A 39 22.15 4.29 18.00
N PRO A 40 21.61 5.45 18.42
CA PRO A 40 21.00 5.61 19.73
C PRO A 40 19.84 4.64 20.01
N GLU A 41 19.75 4.13 21.22
CA GLU A 41 18.76 3.10 21.66
C GLU A 41 17.29 3.56 21.63
N ASP A 42 17.05 4.87 21.53
CA ASP A 42 15.73 5.48 21.38
C ASP A 42 15.27 5.58 19.90
N VAL A 43 16.17 5.33 18.94
CA VAL A 43 15.86 5.30 17.51
C VAL A 43 15.39 3.90 17.10
N ARG A 44 14.07 3.66 17.18
CA ARG A 44 13.53 2.28 17.10
C ARG A 44 12.66 2.00 15.89
N THR A 45 12.07 3.03 15.30
CA THR A 45 11.17 2.91 14.15
C THR A 45 11.81 3.43 12.89
N ASN A 46 11.26 3.06 11.73
CA ASN A 46 11.68 3.63 10.45
C ASN A 46 11.64 5.17 10.46
N GLN A 47 10.60 5.76 11.08
CA GLN A 47 10.49 7.22 11.21
C GLN A 47 11.58 7.82 12.10
N ASP A 48 11.98 7.14 13.18
CA ASP A 48 13.06 7.62 14.04
C ASP A 48 14.40 7.59 13.29
N VAL A 49 14.65 6.52 12.53
CA VAL A 49 15.86 6.39 11.71
C VAL A 49 15.93 7.48 10.65
N GLU A 50 14.84 7.73 9.92
CA GLU A 50 14.80 8.81 8.93
C GLU A 50 15.08 10.18 9.57
N ARG A 51 14.49 10.47 10.75
CA ARG A 51 14.77 11.72 11.49
C ARG A 51 16.22 11.80 11.95
N TYR A 52 16.77 10.72 12.49
CA TYR A 52 18.15 10.67 12.98
C TYR A 52 19.16 10.92 11.86
N LEU A 53 18.92 10.37 10.67
CA LEU A 53 19.75 10.55 9.49
C LEU A 53 19.50 11.89 8.76
N GLY A 54 18.53 12.69 9.22
CA GLY A 54 18.15 13.95 8.59
C GLY A 54 17.48 13.77 7.21
N LEU A 55 16.84 12.63 6.99
CA LEU A 55 16.07 12.32 5.79
C LEU A 55 14.67 12.97 5.87
N GLU A 56 14.08 13.17 4.70
CA GLU A 56 12.72 13.75 4.56
C GLU A 56 11.75 12.68 4.03
N GLY A 57 12.05 11.43 4.36
CA GLY A 57 11.73 10.22 3.62
C GLY A 57 10.29 9.77 3.60
N TYR A 58 10.11 8.60 2.99
CA TYR A 58 8.81 8.05 2.64
C TYR A 58 7.94 7.77 3.88
N GLU A 59 8.59 7.42 4.98
CA GLU A 59 7.99 7.02 6.26
C GLU A 59 7.52 8.23 7.09
N LEU A 60 8.08 9.41 6.82
CA LEU A 60 7.68 10.66 7.46
C LEU A 60 6.53 11.38 6.73
N ILE A 61 6.33 11.10 5.44
CA ILE A 61 5.28 11.75 4.66
C ILE A 61 3.90 11.23 5.10
N PRO A 62 3.04 12.08 5.67
CA PRO A 62 1.72 11.66 6.13
C PRO A 62 0.85 11.25 4.95
N SER A 63 0.17 10.11 5.12
CA SER A 63 -0.94 9.70 4.26
C SER A 63 -2.26 10.11 4.91
N LEU A 64 -3.24 10.52 4.10
CA LEU A 64 -4.61 10.66 4.56
C LEU A 64 -5.06 9.33 5.22
N PRO A 65 -5.56 9.36 6.46
CA PRO A 65 -5.92 8.17 7.22
C PRO A 65 -7.25 7.59 6.74
N ILE A 66 -7.18 6.81 5.66
CA ILE A 66 -8.29 6.09 5.05
C ILE A 66 -7.94 4.62 4.87
N ASN A 67 -8.95 3.74 4.99
CA ASN A 67 -8.82 2.29 4.79
C ASN A 67 -9.56 1.86 3.51
N ILE A 68 -8.86 1.84 2.38
CA ILE A 68 -9.42 1.49 1.06
C ILE A 68 -9.11 0.05 0.60
N GLY A 69 -8.45 -0.74 1.45
CA GLY A 69 -8.18 -2.16 1.23
C GLY A 69 -8.83 -3.03 2.30
N LEU A 70 -8.14 -4.09 2.71
CA LEU A 70 -8.59 -4.98 3.79
C LEU A 70 -8.75 -4.21 5.11
N TYR A 71 -9.99 -4.14 5.61
CA TYR A 71 -10.33 -3.57 6.91
C TYR A 71 -11.76 -3.98 7.33
N PRO A 72 -11.97 -4.49 8.55
CA PRO A 72 -10.99 -4.68 9.63
C PRO A 72 -9.98 -5.77 9.27
N TYR A 73 -8.83 -5.78 9.95
CA TYR A 73 -7.82 -6.82 9.76
C TYR A 73 -8.24 -8.15 10.39
N PHE A 74 -7.68 -9.26 9.91
CA PHE A 74 -7.74 -10.53 10.61
C PHE A 74 -6.95 -10.44 11.92
N GLU A 75 -7.32 -11.27 12.90
CA GLU A 75 -6.51 -11.47 14.09
C GLU A 75 -5.17 -12.13 13.72
N GLU A 76 -4.07 -11.49 14.08
CA GLU A 76 -2.74 -12.08 13.99
C GLU A 76 -2.52 -13.10 15.10
N LYS A 77 -2.10 -14.32 14.74
CA LYS A 77 -1.90 -15.38 15.73
C LYS A 77 -0.90 -16.43 15.30
N VAL A 78 -0.25 -17.03 16.30
CA VAL A 78 0.55 -18.24 16.13
C VAL A 78 -0.39 -19.43 16.18
N LEU A 79 -0.42 -20.21 15.11
CA LEU A 79 -1.23 -21.43 14.99
C LEU A 79 -0.47 -22.66 15.49
N GLU A 80 0.85 -22.70 15.28
CA GLU A 80 1.72 -23.80 15.68
C GLU A 80 3.14 -23.31 15.94
N ASP A 81 3.78 -23.79 17.02
CA ASP A 81 5.21 -23.60 17.28
C ASP A 81 5.95 -24.92 17.01
N LYS A 82 6.84 -24.92 16.03
CA LYS A 82 7.62 -26.08 15.57
C LYS A 82 9.09 -26.02 16.03
N GLY A 83 9.39 -25.30 17.10
CA GLY A 83 10.77 -25.10 17.57
C GLY A 83 11.40 -23.88 16.92
N ASP A 84 12.13 -24.04 15.82
CA ASP A 84 12.78 -22.91 15.14
C ASP A 84 11.85 -22.16 14.15
N HIS A 85 10.68 -22.76 13.86
CA HIS A 85 9.68 -22.22 12.94
C HIS A 85 8.34 -22.01 13.65
N LEU A 86 7.58 -21.06 13.13
CA LEU A 86 6.20 -20.79 13.53
C LEU A 86 5.30 -20.89 12.31
N VAL A 87 4.15 -21.53 12.47
CA VAL A 87 3.02 -21.35 11.56
C VAL A 87 2.16 -20.23 12.12
N VAL A 88 1.98 -19.18 11.33
CA VAL A 88 1.26 -17.97 11.75
C VAL A 88 0.16 -17.61 10.75
N GLN A 89 -0.87 -16.93 11.24
CA GLN A 89 -1.80 -16.16 10.44
C GLN A 89 -1.48 -14.67 10.62
N ASP A 90 -1.35 -13.93 9.53
CA ASP A 90 -1.14 -12.48 9.56
C ASP A 90 -2.45 -11.67 9.52
N GLY A 91 -2.32 -10.34 9.55
CA GLY A 91 -3.45 -9.43 9.51
C GLY A 91 -4.25 -9.46 8.20
N ALA A 92 -3.69 -10.02 7.12
CA ALA A 92 -4.40 -10.23 5.86
C ALA A 92 -5.11 -11.60 5.80
N GLY A 93 -4.95 -12.45 6.82
CA GLY A 93 -5.52 -13.79 6.88
C GLY A 93 -4.69 -14.84 6.15
N VAL A 94 -3.48 -14.50 5.68
CA VAL A 94 -2.57 -15.46 5.03
C VAL A 94 -1.92 -16.32 6.10
N ILE A 95 -1.87 -17.63 5.86
CA ILE A 95 -1.20 -18.59 6.73
C ILE A 95 0.12 -19.01 6.09
N TYR A 96 1.21 -18.84 6.83
CA TYR A 96 2.54 -19.19 6.36
C TYR A 96 3.44 -19.67 7.49
N GLU A 97 4.49 -20.40 7.11
CA GLU A 97 5.56 -20.83 8.02
C GLU A 97 6.76 -19.89 7.89
N LYS A 98 7.23 -19.35 9.02
CA LYS A 98 8.43 -18.50 9.09
C LYS A 98 9.41 -18.98 10.15
N HIS A 99 10.69 -18.67 9.95
CA HIS A 99 11.72 -18.86 10.97
C HIS A 99 11.57 -17.82 12.08
N LYS A 100 11.87 -18.16 13.34
CA LYS A 100 11.71 -17.24 14.48
C LYS A 100 12.61 -16.01 14.43
N THR A 101 13.79 -16.14 13.80
CA THR A 101 14.87 -15.13 13.89
C THR A 101 15.40 -14.66 12.54
N SER A 102 14.80 -15.07 11.42
CA SER A 102 15.30 -14.72 10.09
C SER A 102 14.17 -14.14 9.25
N ALA A 103 14.34 -12.90 8.80
CA ALA A 103 13.54 -12.33 7.72
C ALA A 103 13.95 -12.94 6.37
N SER A 104 13.34 -14.08 6.03
CA SER A 104 13.35 -14.64 4.68
C SER A 104 11.91 -14.76 4.16
N ILE A 105 11.74 -14.91 2.84
CA ILE A 105 10.43 -15.19 2.25
C ILE A 105 9.84 -16.42 2.94
N PRO A 106 8.64 -16.31 3.53
CA PRO A 106 8.03 -17.42 4.27
C PRO A 106 7.49 -18.49 3.31
N LYS A 107 7.27 -19.68 3.84
CA LYS A 107 6.57 -20.74 3.11
C LYS A 107 5.07 -20.56 3.29
N TYR A 108 4.39 -20.05 2.26
CA TYR A 108 2.94 -19.93 2.25
C TYR A 108 2.26 -21.30 2.32
N LEU A 109 1.25 -21.42 3.17
CA LEU A 109 0.50 -22.65 3.41
C LEU A 109 -0.96 -22.53 2.98
N LYS A 110 -1.57 -21.35 3.19
CA LYS A 110 -2.96 -21.09 2.81
C LYS A 110 -3.19 -19.60 2.60
N PHE A 111 -3.98 -19.28 1.59
CA PHE A 111 -4.42 -17.93 1.30
C PHE A 111 -5.88 -17.72 1.73
N PRO A 112 -6.28 -16.49 2.09
CA PRO A 112 -7.65 -16.20 2.48
C PRO A 112 -8.65 -16.33 1.32
N ILE A 113 -8.20 -16.25 0.07
CA ILE A 113 -9.04 -16.37 -1.14
C ILE A 113 -8.49 -17.49 -2.04
N GLU A 114 -9.09 -18.67 -1.97
CA GLU A 114 -8.79 -19.81 -2.87
C GLU A 114 -9.98 -20.17 -3.77
N THR A 115 -11.19 -19.75 -3.38
CA THR A 115 -12.44 -20.03 -4.09
C THR A 115 -13.33 -18.78 -4.17
N ARG A 116 -14.36 -18.83 -5.02
CA ARG A 116 -15.38 -17.78 -5.09
C ARG A 116 -16.11 -17.56 -3.78
N SER A 117 -16.39 -18.63 -3.03
CA SER A 117 -17.05 -18.53 -1.72
C SER A 117 -16.14 -17.85 -0.69
N ASP A 118 -14.82 -18.11 -0.76
CA ASP A 118 -13.86 -17.39 0.07
C ASP A 118 -13.81 -15.90 -0.28
N TRP A 119 -13.84 -15.55 -1.57
CA TRP A 119 -13.96 -14.16 -2.02
C TRP A 119 -15.22 -13.48 -1.50
N GLU A 120 -16.39 -14.12 -1.63
CA GLU A 120 -17.66 -13.56 -1.13
C GLU A 120 -17.59 -13.25 0.37
N ARG A 121 -17.10 -14.20 1.17
CA ARG A 121 -16.90 -14.00 2.62
C ARG A 121 -15.90 -12.86 2.88
N PHE A 122 -14.74 -12.90 2.23
CA PHE A 122 -13.68 -11.91 2.42
C PHE A 122 -14.15 -10.50 2.04
N ARG A 123 -14.86 -10.37 0.92
CA ARG A 123 -15.45 -9.13 0.44
C ARG A 123 -16.44 -8.56 1.45
N ASP A 124 -17.38 -9.39 1.91
CA ASP A 124 -18.48 -8.97 2.77
C ASP A 124 -17.99 -8.63 4.20
N GLU A 125 -16.97 -9.34 4.69
CA GLU A 125 -16.42 -9.14 6.03
C GLU A 125 -15.35 -8.04 6.10
N HIS A 126 -14.54 -7.84 5.05
CA HIS A 126 -13.34 -7.00 5.09
C HIS A 126 -13.25 -5.91 4.02
N LEU A 127 -14.13 -5.93 3.01
CA LEU A 127 -14.12 -4.95 1.91
C LEU A 127 -15.45 -4.19 1.79
N ASP A 128 -16.27 -4.19 2.84
CA ASP A 128 -17.48 -3.37 2.92
C ASP A 128 -17.11 -1.87 2.96
N PRO A 129 -17.53 -1.06 1.96
CA PRO A 129 -17.29 0.38 1.95
C PRO A 129 -17.94 1.12 3.10
N ASP A 130 -19.01 0.59 3.69
CA ASP A 130 -19.75 1.25 4.76
C ASP A 130 -19.26 0.86 6.17
N TYR A 131 -18.25 -0.01 6.26
CA TYR A 131 -17.68 -0.43 7.53
C TYR A 131 -17.17 0.79 8.35
N PRO A 132 -17.49 0.90 9.65
CA PRO A 132 -17.01 2.01 10.49
C PRO A 132 -15.48 2.04 10.60
N GLY A 133 -14.86 3.20 10.38
CA GLY A 133 -13.40 3.36 10.44
C GLY A 133 -12.71 3.33 9.08
N ARG A 134 -13.47 3.31 7.97
CA ARG A 134 -12.93 3.53 6.62
C ARG A 134 -12.26 4.90 6.46
N ILE A 135 -12.70 5.89 7.24
CA ILE A 135 -12.19 7.26 7.23
C ILE A 135 -12.05 7.71 8.67
N ASP A 136 -10.90 8.29 8.99
CA ASP A 136 -10.68 8.95 10.26
C ASP A 136 -11.57 10.21 10.38
N PRO A 137 -12.33 10.39 11.47
CA PRO A 137 -13.23 11.53 11.61
C PRO A 137 -12.50 12.88 11.63
N ASP A 138 -11.22 12.89 12.02
CA ASP A 138 -10.38 14.10 12.11
C ASP A 138 -9.48 14.29 10.88
N ILE A 139 -9.70 13.52 9.80
CA ILE A 139 -8.89 13.52 8.58
C ILE A 139 -8.55 14.93 8.08
N ARG A 140 -9.53 15.83 8.04
CA ARG A 140 -9.34 17.20 7.58
C ARG A 140 -8.47 18.02 8.53
N GLN A 141 -8.71 17.93 9.83
CA GLN A 141 -7.93 18.65 10.83
C GLN A 141 -6.46 18.20 10.81
N LYS A 142 -6.22 16.89 10.71
CA LYS A 142 -4.88 16.31 10.57
C LYS A 142 -4.18 16.81 9.32
N ALA A 143 -4.87 16.79 8.18
CA ALA A 143 -4.35 17.28 6.91
C ALA A 143 -4.03 18.79 6.93
N GLU A 144 -4.86 19.62 7.58
CA GLU A 144 -4.59 21.05 7.77
C GLU A 144 -3.37 21.30 8.65
N LEU A 145 -3.17 20.49 9.70
CA LEU A 145 -1.98 20.57 10.55
C LEU A 145 -0.71 20.23 9.76
N TRP A 146 -0.68 19.10 9.05
CA TRP A 146 0.48 18.69 8.24
C TRP A 146 0.82 19.73 7.17
N ARG A 147 -0.19 20.30 6.51
CA ARG A 147 0.01 21.37 5.52
C ARG A 147 0.65 22.60 6.16
N LYS A 148 0.21 22.99 7.37
CA LYS A 148 0.78 24.14 8.11
C LYS A 148 2.24 23.90 8.52
N GLU A 149 2.58 22.67 8.85
CA GLU A 149 3.96 22.25 9.16
C GLU A 149 4.86 22.15 7.92
N GLY A 150 4.29 22.26 6.72
CA GLY A 150 5.03 22.25 5.46
C GLY A 150 5.32 20.86 4.91
N TRP A 151 4.66 19.82 5.44
CA TRP A 151 4.72 18.45 4.92
C TRP A 151 3.92 18.32 3.62
N PRO A 152 4.43 17.56 2.63
CA PRO A 152 3.57 17.05 1.57
C PRO A 152 2.59 16.02 2.14
N ILE A 153 1.41 15.89 1.54
CA ILE A 153 0.37 14.96 2.01
C ILE A 153 -0.01 14.02 0.86
N LYS A 154 0.13 12.71 1.08
CA LYS A 154 -0.29 11.68 0.13
C LYS A 154 -1.69 11.14 0.45
N VAL A 155 -2.38 10.62 -0.54
CA VAL A 155 -3.57 9.76 -0.36
C VAL A 155 -3.30 8.42 -1.01
N ASN A 156 -3.74 7.33 -0.36
CA ASN A 156 -3.65 6.00 -0.95
C ASN A 156 -4.63 5.92 -2.13
N GLY A 157 -4.11 5.63 -3.33
CA GLY A 157 -4.88 5.41 -4.56
C GLY A 157 -5.34 3.97 -4.75
N GLY A 158 -4.75 3.04 -4.00
CA GLY A 158 -5.15 1.63 -3.94
C GLY A 158 -4.15 0.68 -4.58
N SER A 159 -4.60 -0.57 -4.67
CA SER A 159 -3.94 -1.67 -5.37
C SER A 159 -5.02 -2.59 -5.94
N LEU A 160 -4.96 -2.90 -7.23
CA LEU A 160 -5.91 -3.79 -7.91
C LEU A 160 -5.31 -5.17 -8.11
N TYR A 161 -4.03 -5.27 -8.49
CA TYR A 161 -3.35 -6.55 -8.67
C TYR A 161 -2.57 -6.94 -7.41
N GLY A 162 -1.80 -6.01 -6.84
CA GLY A 162 -0.93 -6.29 -5.69
C GLY A 162 -1.68 -6.91 -4.50
N TRP A 163 -2.81 -6.32 -4.10
CA TRP A 163 -3.63 -6.88 -3.02
C TRP A 163 -4.24 -8.25 -3.36
N LEU A 164 -4.79 -8.43 -4.56
CA LEU A 164 -5.35 -9.73 -4.95
C LEU A 164 -4.26 -10.81 -5.00
N ARG A 165 -3.06 -10.46 -5.47
CA ARG A 165 -1.90 -11.36 -5.45
C ARG A 165 -1.54 -11.75 -4.02
N ASP A 166 -1.57 -10.84 -3.06
CA ASP A 166 -1.29 -11.16 -1.66
C ASP A 166 -2.38 -12.05 -1.04
N TRP A 167 -3.65 -11.81 -1.37
CA TRP A 167 -4.78 -12.55 -0.79
C TRP A 167 -5.07 -13.88 -1.47
N MET A 168 -4.60 -14.10 -2.69
CA MET A 168 -4.76 -15.36 -3.42
C MET A 168 -3.46 -16.15 -3.52
N GLY A 169 -2.31 -15.47 -3.45
CA GLY A 169 -1.02 -16.01 -3.83
C GLY A 169 -0.76 -15.89 -5.34
N VAL A 170 0.52 -15.76 -5.71
CA VAL A 170 0.97 -15.54 -7.09
C VAL A 170 0.47 -16.62 -8.05
N GLU A 171 0.54 -17.91 -7.67
CA GLU A 171 0.11 -19.02 -8.53
C GLU A 171 -1.40 -18.97 -8.80
N ASN A 172 -2.21 -18.81 -7.75
CA ASN A 172 -3.67 -18.80 -7.87
C ASN A 172 -4.17 -17.61 -8.69
N ILE A 173 -3.64 -16.40 -8.45
CA ILE A 173 -4.05 -15.23 -9.25
C ILE A 173 -3.62 -15.38 -10.72
N SER A 174 -2.44 -15.95 -10.99
CA SER A 174 -1.98 -16.21 -12.37
C SER A 174 -2.88 -17.20 -13.11
N ILE A 175 -3.35 -18.26 -12.44
CA ILE A 175 -4.31 -19.20 -13.01
C ILE A 175 -5.67 -18.50 -13.21
N ALA A 176 -6.19 -17.84 -12.18
CA ALA A 176 -7.52 -17.20 -12.20
C ALA A 176 -7.65 -16.13 -13.30
N ILE A 177 -6.60 -15.33 -13.54
CA ILE A 177 -6.59 -14.35 -14.64
C ILE A 177 -6.82 -15.03 -16.01
N MET A 178 -6.29 -16.24 -16.20
CA MET A 178 -6.36 -16.97 -17.47
C MET A 178 -7.62 -17.82 -17.59
N THR A 179 -8.10 -18.42 -16.51
CA THR A 179 -9.23 -19.37 -16.53
C THR A 179 -10.55 -18.73 -16.12
N GLU A 180 -10.52 -17.66 -15.32
CA GLU A 180 -11.69 -17.03 -14.69
C GLU A 180 -11.59 -15.49 -14.74
N LYS A 181 -11.15 -14.93 -15.87
CA LYS A 181 -10.93 -13.49 -16.05
C LYS A 181 -12.08 -12.60 -15.54
N ALA A 182 -13.33 -12.98 -15.78
CA ALA A 182 -14.50 -12.22 -15.33
C ALA A 182 -14.60 -12.12 -13.79
N TRP A 183 -14.09 -13.11 -13.06
CA TRP A 183 -14.02 -13.07 -11.60
C TRP A 183 -12.93 -12.14 -11.11
N VAL A 184 -11.74 -12.16 -11.73
CA VAL A 184 -10.69 -11.20 -11.42
C VAL A 184 -11.14 -9.77 -11.72
N GLU A 185 -11.85 -9.59 -12.83
CA GLU A 185 -12.46 -8.31 -13.17
C GLU A 185 -13.47 -7.83 -12.11
N GLU A 186 -14.34 -8.71 -11.61
CA GLU A 186 -15.26 -8.41 -10.51
C GLU A 186 -14.51 -7.99 -9.24
N MET A 187 -13.44 -8.69 -8.87
CA MET A 187 -12.62 -8.35 -7.70
C MET A 187 -11.97 -6.97 -7.83
N MET A 188 -11.36 -6.67 -8.98
CA MET A 188 -10.78 -5.36 -9.26
C MET A 188 -11.83 -4.25 -9.31
N GLU A 189 -13.01 -4.55 -9.84
CA GLU A 189 -14.15 -3.64 -9.86
C GLU A 189 -14.65 -3.32 -8.44
N HIS A 190 -14.73 -4.31 -7.56
CA HIS A 190 -15.07 -4.10 -6.15
C HIS A 190 -14.05 -3.18 -5.46
N LEU A 191 -12.76 -3.45 -5.61
CA LEU A 191 -11.69 -2.61 -5.04
C LEU A 191 -11.73 -1.16 -5.57
N THR A 192 -12.06 -1.00 -6.85
CA THR A 192 -12.23 0.32 -7.48
C THR A 192 -13.40 1.07 -6.85
N ASN A 193 -14.56 0.41 -6.69
CA ASN A 193 -15.75 1.02 -6.12
C ASN A 193 -15.57 1.34 -4.65
N LEU A 194 -14.97 0.43 -3.86
CA LEU A 194 -14.57 0.68 -2.47
C LEU A 194 -13.71 1.94 -2.37
N THR A 195 -12.65 2.02 -3.19
CA THR A 195 -11.74 3.17 -3.20
C THR A 195 -12.48 4.47 -3.50
N LEU A 196 -13.29 4.51 -4.56
CA LEU A 196 -14.07 5.69 -4.94
C LEU A 196 -15.06 6.10 -3.84
N SER A 197 -15.80 5.16 -3.25
CA SER A 197 -16.77 5.43 -2.18
C SER A 197 -16.12 6.00 -0.92
N VAL A 198 -14.89 5.58 -0.59
CA VAL A 198 -14.13 6.17 0.52
C VAL A 198 -13.62 7.57 0.15
N LEU A 199 -13.04 7.74 -1.04
CA LEU A 199 -12.53 9.04 -1.48
C LEU A 199 -13.63 10.11 -1.58
N GLU A 200 -14.84 9.73 -1.99
CA GLU A 200 -16.01 10.63 -2.08
C GLU A 200 -16.42 11.20 -0.73
N ARG A 201 -16.27 10.42 0.34
CA ARG A 201 -16.63 10.83 1.71
C ARG A 201 -15.57 11.70 2.38
N ILE A 202 -14.39 11.91 1.77
CA ILE A 202 -13.40 12.85 2.29
C ILE A 202 -13.96 14.28 2.24
N PRO A 203 -13.93 15.04 3.35
CA PRO A 203 -14.49 16.39 3.39
C PRO A 203 -13.90 17.33 2.32
N GLU A 204 -14.76 18.15 1.73
CA GLU A 204 -14.33 19.15 0.74
C GLU A 204 -13.26 20.09 1.31
N GLY A 205 -12.26 20.41 0.48
CA GLY A 205 -11.16 21.28 0.86
C GLY A 205 -10.10 20.62 1.74
N THR A 206 -10.21 19.32 2.04
CA THR A 206 -9.16 18.55 2.74
C THR A 206 -7.83 18.65 1.98
N PRO A 207 -6.75 19.12 2.63
CA PRO A 207 -5.43 19.16 2.04
C PRO A 207 -4.90 17.80 1.58
N VAL A 208 -4.50 17.72 0.31
CA VAL A 208 -3.78 16.59 -0.26
C VAL A 208 -2.98 17.08 -1.46
N ASP A 209 -1.83 16.45 -1.74
CA ASP A 209 -0.89 16.92 -2.76
C ASP A 209 -0.71 15.95 -3.92
N TYR A 210 -0.71 14.64 -3.65
CA TYR A 210 -0.53 13.60 -4.66
C TYR A 210 -1.13 12.27 -4.21
N ALA A 211 -1.32 11.36 -5.16
CA ALA A 211 -1.75 9.99 -4.87
C ALA A 211 -0.57 9.02 -4.88
N HIS A 212 -0.57 8.08 -3.96
CA HIS A 212 0.39 6.99 -3.88
C HIS A 212 -0.31 5.66 -4.13
N TRP A 213 0.30 4.79 -4.93
CA TRP A 213 -0.23 3.49 -5.33
C TRP A 213 0.82 2.43 -5.10
N TRP A 214 0.37 1.21 -4.82
CA TRP A 214 1.25 0.06 -4.65
C TRP A 214 0.74 -1.11 -5.49
N GLU A 215 1.52 -1.53 -6.48
CA GLU A 215 1.11 -2.50 -7.50
C GLU A 215 2.29 -3.40 -7.84
N ASP A 216 2.64 -4.33 -6.95
CA ASP A 216 3.72 -5.28 -7.20
C ASP A 216 3.29 -6.36 -8.20
N MET A 217 3.27 -5.98 -9.47
CA MET A 217 2.81 -6.78 -10.59
C MET A 217 3.94 -7.22 -11.51
N CYS A 218 5.20 -7.11 -11.07
CA CYS A 218 6.39 -7.48 -11.84
C CYS A 218 7.38 -8.32 -11.00
N PHE A 219 8.32 -8.96 -11.69
CA PHE A 219 9.45 -9.69 -11.12
C PHE A 219 10.71 -9.42 -11.95
N ASN A 220 11.81 -10.14 -11.68
CA ASN A 220 13.11 -9.85 -12.30
C ASN A 220 13.21 -10.12 -13.82
N HIS A 221 12.20 -10.71 -14.47
CA HIS A 221 12.18 -10.91 -15.94
C HIS A 221 10.92 -10.36 -16.61
N GLY A 222 10.18 -9.48 -15.94
CA GLY A 222 9.03 -8.79 -16.54
C GLY A 222 7.76 -8.79 -15.67
N PRO A 223 6.63 -8.39 -16.26
CA PRO A 223 5.33 -8.40 -15.59
C PRO A 223 4.78 -9.80 -15.30
N LEU A 224 4.10 -9.93 -14.15
CA LEU A 224 3.31 -11.12 -13.77
C LEU A 224 1.93 -11.15 -14.47
N ILE A 225 1.51 -10.03 -15.04
CA ILE A 225 0.31 -9.88 -15.88
C ILE A 225 0.72 -9.31 -17.24
N SER A 226 0.22 -9.91 -18.33
CA SER A 226 0.58 -9.42 -19.67
C SER A 226 0.11 -7.97 -19.87
N PRO A 227 0.86 -7.12 -20.62
CA PRO A 227 0.44 -5.75 -20.91
C PRO A 227 -0.97 -5.63 -21.50
N LYS A 228 -1.37 -6.57 -22.36
CA LYS A 228 -2.73 -6.63 -22.91
C LYS A 228 -3.80 -6.79 -21.83
N LEU A 229 -3.57 -7.69 -20.86
CA LEU A 229 -4.51 -7.91 -19.76
C LEU A 229 -4.49 -6.78 -18.76
N PHE A 230 -3.33 -6.15 -18.52
CA PHE A 230 -3.23 -4.91 -17.75
C PHE A 230 -4.08 -3.79 -18.38
N GLU A 231 -3.97 -3.58 -19.69
CA GLU A 231 -4.77 -2.60 -20.42
C GLU A 231 -6.28 -2.87 -20.35
N GLU A 232 -6.68 -4.14 -20.39
CA GLU A 232 -8.08 -4.53 -20.34
C GLU A 232 -8.66 -4.43 -18.92
N LEU A 233 -7.95 -4.95 -17.92
CA LEU A 233 -8.45 -5.13 -16.57
C LEU A 233 -8.17 -3.93 -15.67
N MET A 234 -7.01 -3.29 -15.78
CA MET A 234 -6.56 -2.32 -14.77
C MET A 234 -6.71 -0.87 -15.25
N VAL A 235 -6.35 -0.58 -16.50
CA VAL A 235 -6.36 0.80 -17.02
C VAL A 235 -7.72 1.50 -16.90
N PRO A 236 -8.87 0.88 -17.24
CA PRO A 236 -10.17 1.55 -17.09
C PRO A 236 -10.47 1.96 -15.63
N ARG A 237 -10.02 1.13 -14.68
CA ARG A 237 -10.25 1.31 -13.24
C ARG A 237 -9.31 2.37 -12.64
N TYR A 238 -8.03 2.31 -13.00
CA TYR A 238 -7.08 3.39 -12.70
C TYR A 238 -7.55 4.73 -13.24
N LYS A 239 -8.08 4.77 -14.47
CA LYS A 239 -8.61 6.02 -15.05
C LYS A 239 -9.75 6.57 -14.22
N ARG A 240 -10.73 5.75 -13.82
CA ARG A 240 -11.82 6.21 -12.96
C ARG A 240 -11.35 6.82 -11.64
N ILE A 241 -10.39 6.18 -10.97
CA ILE A 241 -9.86 6.68 -9.69
C ILE A 241 -9.01 7.94 -9.91
N THR A 242 -8.12 7.94 -10.89
CA THR A 242 -7.25 9.10 -11.19
C THR A 242 -8.02 10.31 -11.71
N ASP A 243 -9.06 10.10 -12.52
CA ASP A 243 -9.97 11.14 -12.97
C ASP A 243 -10.74 11.73 -11.77
N PHE A 244 -11.26 10.88 -10.88
CA PHE A 244 -11.90 11.33 -9.64
C PHE A 244 -10.93 12.15 -8.78
N LEU A 245 -9.71 11.67 -8.56
CA LEU A 245 -8.69 12.38 -7.77
C LEU A 245 -8.34 13.75 -8.36
N ARG A 246 -8.22 13.82 -9.69
CA ARG A 246 -7.97 15.07 -10.42
C ARG A 246 -9.12 16.05 -10.29
N GLU A 247 -10.35 15.61 -10.50
CA GLU A 247 -11.53 16.46 -10.47
C GLU A 247 -11.88 16.91 -9.06
N ARG A 248 -11.80 16.01 -8.08
CA ARG A 248 -12.20 16.27 -6.70
C ARG A 248 -11.14 17.02 -5.89
N PHE A 249 -9.87 16.69 -6.07
CA PHE A 249 -8.78 17.20 -5.23
C PHE A 249 -7.73 18.00 -6.00
N GLY A 250 -7.82 18.08 -7.34
CA GLY A 250 -6.81 18.74 -8.16
C GLY A 250 -5.49 17.97 -8.26
N ILE A 251 -5.49 16.67 -7.89
CA ILE A 251 -4.28 15.83 -7.93
C ILE A 251 -3.97 15.48 -9.39
N THR A 252 -2.78 15.87 -9.86
CA THR A 252 -2.27 15.53 -11.19
C THR A 252 -1.08 14.57 -11.16
N VAL A 253 -0.62 14.21 -9.95
CA VAL A 253 0.53 13.33 -9.74
C VAL A 253 0.07 12.06 -9.04
N SER A 254 0.33 10.93 -9.68
CA SER A 254 0.22 9.59 -9.10
C SER A 254 1.60 8.97 -9.07
N VAL A 255 2.09 8.62 -7.88
CA VAL A 255 3.31 7.85 -7.69
C VAL A 255 2.89 6.40 -7.52
N LEU A 256 3.23 5.55 -8.49
CA LEU A 256 2.93 4.13 -8.45
C LEU A 256 4.23 3.37 -8.20
N ASP A 257 4.26 2.67 -7.08
CA ASP A 257 5.30 1.75 -6.70
C ASP A 257 4.99 0.34 -7.24
N CYS A 258 5.98 -0.28 -7.88
CA CYS A 258 5.90 -1.62 -8.44
C CYS A 258 7.31 -2.18 -8.54
N ASP A 259 7.63 -3.16 -7.70
CA ASP A 259 8.91 -3.83 -7.74
C ASP A 259 9.11 -4.67 -9.01
N GLY A 260 10.37 -4.78 -9.45
CA GLY A 260 10.78 -5.64 -10.57
C GLY A 260 10.95 -4.92 -11.91
N GLN A 261 11.02 -5.70 -12.99
CA GLN A 261 11.22 -5.19 -14.34
C GLN A 261 9.86 -4.91 -14.99
N ILE A 262 9.50 -3.64 -15.11
CA ILE A 262 8.26 -3.21 -15.78
C ILE A 262 8.37 -3.30 -17.31
N TYR A 263 9.61 -3.25 -17.85
CA TYR A 263 9.95 -3.43 -19.28
C TYR A 263 11.44 -3.75 -19.46
#